data_AF-A0A368FF92-F1
#
_entry.id   AF-A0A368FF92-F1
#
_cell.length_a   1.000
_cell.length_b   1.000
_cell.length_c   1.000
_cell.angle_alpha   90.00
_cell.angle_beta   90.00
_cell.angle_gamma   90.00
#
_symmetry.space_group_name_H-M   'P 1'
#
loop_
_entity.id
_entity.type
_entity.pdbx_description
1 polymer ?
#
loop_
_entity_poly.entity_id
_entity_poly.type
_entity_poly.pdbx_seq_one_letter_code
_entity_poly.pdbx_strand_id
1 'polypeptide(L)'
;MANVQELMGKTIMRRLEKLLVPSTPRSLNIFKQEMSWLKHFEENGYAVVEDVFSEEELAEMKEEIERVIDGIDLDQHPKSVFSTYDEDKHTVDDYFLNSSDKIRVFFEEGAFDKDGKLVVEKHRALNKIGHGNSVDYRFVRTHKTDGSALLKFTGTRPTYDQEKFVNVPIKKGSLIIIHGLVVHKSAPNTSLKSRHAYTLHVMEGKNTKWSPDNWYVREFLDKIETAN
;
A
#
# COMPACT_ATOMS: atom_id res chain seq x y z
N MET A 1 24.50 -2.58 0.06
CA MET A 1 23.51 -2.63 -1.04
C MET A 1 22.40 -1.67 -0.66
N ALA A 2 22.01 -0.73 -1.54
CA ALA A 2 20.91 0.19 -1.24
C ALA A 2 19.62 -0.63 -1.04
N ASN A 3 18.87 -0.33 0.02
CA ASN A 3 17.60 -1.01 0.28
C ASN A 3 16.64 -0.71 -0.89
N VAL A 4 15.95 -1.73 -1.41
CA VAL A 4 14.96 -1.62 -2.49
C VAL A 4 13.91 -0.56 -2.18
N GLN A 5 13.45 -0.49 -0.92
CA GLN A 5 12.53 0.56 -0.47
C GLN A 5 13.13 1.96 -0.59
N GLU A 6 14.45 2.07 -0.39
CA GLU A 6 15.17 3.34 -0.47
C GLU A 6 15.41 3.74 -1.93
N LEU A 7 15.77 2.81 -2.81
CA LEU A 7 15.96 3.08 -4.24
C LEU A 7 14.62 3.42 -4.91
N MET A 8 13.60 2.58 -4.70
CA MET A 8 12.25 2.81 -5.24
C MET A 8 11.62 4.05 -4.62
N GLY A 9 11.72 4.21 -3.30
CA GLY A 9 11.24 5.40 -2.60
C GLY A 9 11.91 6.66 -3.11
N LYS A 10 13.24 6.69 -3.28
CA LYS A 10 13.96 7.84 -3.83
C LYS A 10 13.61 8.12 -5.28
N THR A 11 13.46 7.11 -6.13
CA THR A 11 13.07 7.29 -7.54
C THR A 11 11.65 7.84 -7.64
N ILE A 12 10.70 7.26 -6.89
CA ILE A 12 9.32 7.73 -6.84
C ILE A 12 9.26 9.15 -6.28
N MET A 13 9.92 9.42 -5.16
CA MET A 13 9.93 10.76 -4.55
C MET A 13 10.62 11.79 -5.43
N ARG A 14 11.73 11.47 -6.10
CA ARG A 14 12.38 12.40 -7.07
C ARG A 14 11.48 12.69 -8.26
N ARG A 15 10.74 11.70 -8.77
CA ARG A 15 9.78 11.91 -9.88
C ARG A 15 8.56 12.69 -9.40
N LEU A 16 8.03 12.38 -8.20
CA LEU A 16 6.97 13.13 -7.56
C LEU A 16 7.38 14.58 -7.27
N GLU A 17 8.56 14.84 -6.72
CA GLU A 17 9.10 16.19 -6.52
C GLU A 17 9.19 16.94 -7.86
N LYS A 18 9.63 16.28 -8.93
CA LYS A 18 9.66 16.86 -10.28
C LYS A 18 8.27 17.10 -10.87
N LEU A 19 7.24 16.35 -10.43
CA LEU A 19 5.84 16.50 -10.83
C LEU A 19 5.10 17.54 -9.96
N LEU A 20 5.51 17.72 -8.70
CA LEU A 20 4.86 18.55 -7.69
C LEU A 20 5.52 19.93 -7.50
N VAL A 21 6.80 20.09 -7.86
CA VAL A 21 7.55 21.33 -7.71
C VAL A 21 8.00 21.85 -9.08
N PRO A 22 7.35 22.88 -9.64
CA PRO A 22 7.71 23.44 -10.93
C PRO A 22 8.97 24.30 -10.79
N SER A 23 10.14 23.72 -11.10
CA SER A 23 11.43 24.45 -11.00
C SER A 23 12.00 24.91 -12.35
N THR A 24 11.28 24.77 -13.46
CA THR A 24 11.71 25.28 -14.78
C THR A 24 10.54 25.43 -15.75
N PRO A 25 10.57 26.37 -16.71
CA PRO A 25 9.56 26.42 -17.77
C PRO A 25 9.74 25.20 -18.69
N ARG A 26 8.98 24.14 -18.44
CA ARG A 26 8.80 23.00 -19.35
C ARG A 26 7.89 23.35 -20.53
N SER A 27 7.91 22.51 -21.55
CA SER A 27 7.05 22.64 -22.73
C SER A 27 5.56 22.78 -22.36
N LEU A 28 4.81 23.53 -23.16
CA LEU A 28 3.40 23.88 -22.91
C LEU A 28 2.49 22.64 -22.73
N ASN A 29 2.86 21.50 -23.32
CA ASN A 29 2.08 20.26 -23.24
C ASN A 29 2.21 19.56 -21.88
N ILE A 30 3.40 19.57 -21.27
CA ILE A 30 3.64 18.97 -19.95
C ILE A 30 2.91 19.77 -18.87
N PHE A 31 2.97 21.10 -18.95
CA PHE A 31 2.23 21.99 -18.02
C PHE A 31 0.71 21.81 -18.09
N LYS A 32 0.15 21.60 -19.29
CA LYS A 32 -1.30 21.33 -19.44
C LYS A 32 -1.70 19.99 -18.83
N GLN A 33 -0.86 18.98 -18.96
CA GLN A 33 -1.10 17.67 -18.37
C GLN A 33 -0.95 17.72 -16.83
N GLU A 34 0.04 18.46 -16.30
CA GLU A 34 0.23 18.71 -14.87
C GLU A 34 -0.98 19.42 -14.22
N MET A 35 -1.50 20.46 -14.86
CA MET A 35 -2.72 21.14 -14.40
C MET A 35 -3.96 20.24 -14.46
N SER A 36 -4.00 19.28 -15.39
CA SER A 36 -5.16 18.39 -15.57
C SER A 36 -5.29 17.37 -14.45
N TRP A 37 -4.20 16.70 -14.05
CA TRP A 37 -4.29 15.64 -13.05
C TRP A 37 -4.38 16.20 -11.63
N LEU A 38 -3.73 17.35 -11.34
CA LEU A 38 -3.82 17.99 -10.02
C LEU A 38 -5.24 18.45 -9.72
N LYS A 39 -5.88 19.12 -10.69
CA LYS A 39 -7.28 19.51 -10.58
C LYS A 39 -8.19 18.29 -10.36
N HIS A 40 -7.96 17.20 -11.11
CA HIS A 40 -8.72 15.97 -10.93
C HIS A 40 -8.52 15.37 -9.53
N PHE A 41 -7.30 15.41 -9.00
CA PHE A 41 -6.97 14.97 -7.65
C PHE A 41 -7.71 15.78 -6.59
N GLU A 42 -7.70 17.11 -6.70
CA GLU A 42 -8.39 18.01 -5.76
C GLU A 42 -9.92 17.81 -5.78
N GLU A 43 -10.49 17.58 -6.97
CA GLU A 43 -11.94 17.40 -7.13
C GLU A 43 -12.42 15.99 -6.74
N ASN A 44 -11.61 14.95 -6.96
CA ASN A 44 -12.05 13.56 -6.88
C ASN A 44 -11.33 12.74 -5.80
N GLY A 45 -10.28 13.28 -5.17
CA GLY A 45 -9.47 12.59 -4.19
C GLY A 45 -8.56 11.50 -4.78
N TYR A 46 -8.43 11.42 -6.09
CA TYR A 46 -7.46 10.54 -6.76
C TYR A 46 -7.06 11.12 -8.11
N ALA A 47 -5.91 10.71 -8.64
CA ALA A 47 -5.51 11.04 -10.00
C ALA A 47 -4.59 9.96 -10.59
N VAL A 48 -4.65 9.82 -11.91
CA VAL A 48 -3.75 8.94 -12.67
C VAL A 48 -2.73 9.79 -13.40
N VAL A 49 -1.46 9.46 -13.20
CA VAL A 49 -0.33 10.00 -13.95
C VAL A 49 0.19 8.86 -14.81
N GLU A 50 0.02 8.97 -16.13
CA GLU A 50 0.43 7.92 -17.06
C GLU A 50 1.93 7.95 -17.34
N ASP A 51 2.46 6.79 -17.73
CA ASP A 51 3.84 6.62 -18.24
C ASP A 51 4.92 7.20 -17.30
N VAL A 52 4.74 7.02 -15.98
CA VAL A 52 5.69 7.50 -14.95
C VAL A 52 6.96 6.68 -14.92
N PHE A 53 6.84 5.37 -15.15
CA PHE A 53 7.94 4.41 -15.14
C PHE A 53 8.16 3.85 -16.55
N SER A 54 9.43 3.69 -16.93
CA SER A 54 9.80 3.04 -18.17
C SER A 54 9.64 1.51 -18.07
N GLU A 55 9.65 0.83 -19.22
CA GLU A 55 9.59 -0.64 -19.24
C GLU A 55 10.79 -1.28 -18.54
N GLU A 56 11.96 -0.65 -18.60
CA GLU A 56 13.17 -1.09 -17.90
C GLU A 56 13.01 -0.97 -16.39
N GLU A 57 12.53 0.17 -15.87
CA GLU A 57 12.28 0.37 -14.44
C GLU A 57 11.24 -0.65 -13.92
N LEU A 58 10.22 -0.95 -14.73
CA LEU A 58 9.20 -1.94 -14.39
C LEU A 58 9.75 -3.37 -14.42
N ALA A 59 10.69 -3.67 -15.31
CA ALA A 59 11.37 -4.95 -15.35
C ALA A 59 12.24 -5.12 -14.09
N GLU A 60 13.03 -4.12 -13.72
CA GLU A 60 13.84 -4.14 -12.49
C GLU A 60 12.99 -4.34 -11.24
N MET A 61 11.87 -3.62 -11.12
CA MET A 61 10.92 -3.79 -10.01
C MET A 61 10.34 -5.21 -9.95
N LYS A 62 10.07 -5.79 -11.13
CA LYS A 62 9.50 -7.13 -11.24
C LYS A 62 10.53 -8.21 -10.90
N GLU A 63 11.74 -8.11 -11.43
CA GLU A 63 12.84 -9.03 -11.12
C GLU A 63 13.16 -9.01 -9.62
N GLU A 64 13.13 -7.84 -8.99
CA GLU A 64 13.43 -7.73 -7.57
C GLU A 64 12.34 -8.33 -6.69
N ILE A 65 11.05 -8.17 -7.04
CA ILE A 65 9.98 -8.84 -6.29
C ILE A 65 10.02 -10.35 -6.51
N GLU A 66 10.37 -10.83 -7.71
CA GLU A 66 10.56 -12.25 -7.99
C GLU A 66 11.71 -12.82 -7.14
N ARG A 67 12.85 -12.12 -7.07
CA ARG A 67 13.98 -12.48 -6.20
C ARG A 67 13.58 -12.57 -4.72
N VAL A 68 12.81 -11.60 -4.23
CA VAL A 68 12.29 -11.60 -2.85
C VAL A 68 11.38 -12.81 -2.63
N ILE A 69 10.46 -13.08 -3.56
CA ILE A 69 9.53 -14.21 -3.48
C ILE A 69 10.30 -15.54 -3.47
N ASP A 70 11.29 -15.70 -4.34
CA ASP A 70 12.08 -16.93 -4.46
C ASP A 70 12.86 -17.22 -3.18
N GLY A 71 13.35 -16.19 -2.50
CA GLY A 71 14.07 -16.31 -1.22
C GLY A 71 13.19 -16.70 -0.02
N ILE A 72 11.86 -16.75 -0.16
CA ILE A 72 10.96 -17.11 0.96
C ILE A 72 10.95 -18.62 1.15
N ASP A 73 11.42 -19.06 2.32
CA ASP A 73 11.20 -20.41 2.82
C ASP A 73 9.75 -20.53 3.35
N LEU A 74 8.92 -21.30 2.65
CA LEU A 74 7.51 -21.50 2.99
C LEU A 74 7.32 -22.37 4.25
N ASP A 75 8.32 -23.16 4.63
CA ASP A 75 8.24 -24.02 5.82
C ASP A 75 8.52 -23.23 7.09
N GLN A 76 9.30 -22.15 6.98
CA GLN A 76 9.56 -21.20 8.08
C GLN A 76 8.60 -20.00 8.07
N HIS A 77 7.80 -19.83 7.01
CA HIS A 77 6.83 -18.74 6.91
C HIS A 77 5.56 -19.08 7.70
N PRO A 78 4.97 -18.14 8.46
CA PRO A 78 3.73 -18.39 9.23
C PRO A 78 2.47 -18.53 8.35
N LYS A 79 2.64 -18.59 7.03
CA LYS A 79 1.57 -18.65 6.01
C LYS A 79 0.44 -17.65 6.26
N SER A 80 0.79 -16.47 6.78
CA SER A 80 -0.15 -15.42 7.18
C SER A 80 -1.00 -15.00 5.98
N VAL A 81 -2.32 -15.05 6.15
CA VAL A 81 -3.33 -14.66 5.16
C VAL A 81 -3.87 -13.29 5.53
N PHE A 82 -3.91 -12.38 4.56
CA PHE A 82 -4.51 -11.05 4.76
C PHE A 82 -5.87 -11.00 4.05
N SER A 83 -6.96 -11.00 4.83
CA SER A 83 -8.33 -10.80 4.33
C SER A 83 -8.88 -9.49 4.87
N THR A 84 -9.57 -8.69 4.06
CA THR A 84 -10.20 -7.42 4.47
C THR A 84 -11.70 -7.53 4.71
N TYR A 85 -12.27 -8.72 4.49
CA TYR A 85 -13.72 -8.95 4.54
C TYR A 85 -14.19 -9.55 5.86
N ASP A 86 -13.28 -10.18 6.60
CA ASP A 86 -13.60 -11.00 7.75
C ASP A 86 -12.84 -10.47 8.99
N GLU A 87 -13.58 -9.78 9.85
CA GLU A 87 -13.05 -9.17 11.08
C GLU A 87 -12.57 -10.23 12.08
N ASP A 88 -13.09 -11.46 12.00
CA ASP A 88 -12.74 -12.58 12.87
C ASP A 88 -11.53 -13.39 12.32
N LYS A 89 -11.29 -13.36 11.00
CA LYS A 89 -10.09 -13.93 10.35
C LYS A 89 -8.91 -12.97 10.24
N HIS A 90 -9.04 -11.73 10.70
CA HIS A 90 -7.88 -10.89 10.99
C HIS A 90 -7.14 -11.47 12.21
N THR A 91 -6.51 -12.63 12.05
CA THR A 91 -5.39 -13.02 12.90
C THR A 91 -4.28 -12.03 12.61
N VAL A 92 -4.33 -10.92 13.33
CA VAL A 92 -3.22 -10.00 13.55
C VAL A 92 -2.18 -10.80 14.32
N ASP A 93 -1.46 -11.67 13.60
CA ASP A 93 -0.36 -12.41 14.14
C ASP A 93 0.85 -11.46 14.31
N ASP A 94 1.84 -11.90 15.07
CA ASP A 94 3.09 -11.15 15.25
C ASP A 94 3.81 -10.91 13.90
N TYR A 95 3.46 -11.71 12.88
CA TYR A 95 3.95 -11.57 11.51
C TYR A 95 3.28 -10.40 10.75
N PHE A 96 2.10 -9.96 11.12
CA PHE A 96 1.53 -8.72 10.61
C PHE A 96 2.03 -7.52 11.40
N LEU A 97 2.03 -7.59 12.73
CA LEU A 97 2.37 -6.45 13.60
C LEU A 97 3.79 -5.92 13.40
N ASN A 98 4.74 -6.83 13.17
CA ASN A 98 6.15 -6.50 13.00
C ASN A 98 6.55 -6.39 11.52
N SER A 99 5.58 -6.27 10.60
CA SER A 99 5.83 -6.19 9.15
C SER A 99 6.20 -4.79 8.68
N SER A 100 6.07 -3.80 9.54
CA SER A 100 6.01 -2.41 9.14
C SER A 100 7.36 -1.84 8.69
N ASP A 101 8.46 -2.38 9.21
CA ASP A 101 9.85 -2.03 8.88
C ASP A 101 10.55 -3.12 8.04
N LYS A 102 9.81 -4.15 7.61
CA LYS A 102 10.33 -5.33 6.91
C LYS A 102 9.60 -5.56 5.61
N ILE A 103 10.29 -6.16 4.64
CA ILE A 103 9.62 -6.71 3.46
C ILE A 103 9.00 -8.04 3.89
N ARG A 104 7.67 -8.08 4.02
CA ARG A 104 6.90 -9.28 4.37
C ARG A 104 5.90 -9.61 3.27
N VAL A 105 5.53 -10.88 3.21
CA VAL A 105 4.68 -11.42 2.16
C VAL A 105 3.40 -11.97 2.76
N PHE A 106 2.27 -11.55 2.20
CA PHE A 106 0.94 -11.93 2.66
C PHE A 106 0.23 -12.67 1.54
N PHE A 107 -0.37 -13.80 1.88
CA PHE A 107 -1.05 -14.66 0.92
C PHE A 107 -2.53 -14.33 0.81
N GLU A 108 -3.09 -14.61 -0.36
CA GLU A 108 -4.52 -14.56 -0.65
C GLU A 108 -5.33 -15.53 0.22
N GLU A 109 -6.57 -15.17 0.49
CA GLU A 109 -7.52 -16.10 1.07
C GLU A 109 -7.75 -17.28 0.11
N GLY A 110 -7.52 -18.51 0.58
CA GLY A 110 -7.57 -19.71 -0.26
C GLY A 110 -6.28 -20.03 -1.03
N ALA A 111 -5.17 -19.32 -0.77
CA ALA A 111 -3.87 -19.67 -1.35
C ALA A 111 -3.35 -21.05 -0.91
N PHE A 112 -3.81 -21.53 0.25
CA PHE A 112 -3.44 -22.81 0.83
C PHE A 112 -4.65 -23.75 0.91
N ASP A 113 -4.43 -25.05 0.73
CA ASP A 113 -5.42 -26.08 1.05
C ASP A 113 -5.53 -26.31 2.57
N LYS A 114 -6.44 -27.20 2.94
CA LYS A 114 -6.67 -27.66 4.32
C LYS A 114 -5.44 -28.29 4.99
N ASP A 115 -4.47 -28.75 4.20
CA ASP A 115 -3.23 -29.38 4.66
C ASP A 115 -2.07 -28.36 4.70
N GLY A 116 -2.36 -27.07 4.43
CA GLY A 116 -1.41 -25.97 4.48
C GLY A 116 -0.44 -25.94 3.29
N LYS A 117 -0.74 -26.66 2.21
CA LYS A 117 0.04 -26.66 0.98
C LYS A 117 -0.49 -25.60 0.03
N LEU A 118 0.44 -24.90 -0.62
CA LEU A 118 0.10 -23.86 -1.59
C LEU A 118 -0.58 -24.50 -2.82
N VAL A 119 -1.81 -24.08 -3.13
CA VAL A 119 -2.62 -24.60 -4.25
C VAL A 119 -2.59 -23.70 -5.49
N VAL A 120 -1.94 -22.55 -5.39
CA VAL A 120 -1.73 -21.59 -6.47
C VAL A 120 -0.24 -21.32 -6.63
N GLU A 121 0.22 -21.01 -7.84
CA GLU A 121 1.63 -20.65 -8.07
C GLU A 121 2.08 -19.53 -7.13
N LYS A 122 3.29 -19.64 -6.56
CA LYS A 122 3.82 -18.73 -5.52
C LYS A 122 3.76 -17.25 -5.93
N HIS A 123 4.08 -16.96 -7.20
CA HIS A 123 4.03 -15.61 -7.77
C HIS A 123 2.60 -15.09 -8.03
N ARG A 124 1.59 -15.95 -7.93
CA ARG A 124 0.16 -15.62 -8.10
C ARG A 124 -0.59 -15.54 -6.77
N ALA A 125 0.03 -15.98 -5.68
CA ALA A 125 -0.61 -16.15 -4.39
C ALA A 125 -0.65 -14.88 -3.52
N LEU A 126 -0.14 -13.75 -4.03
CA LEU A 126 0.04 -12.52 -3.25
C LEU A 126 -1.10 -11.53 -3.48
N ASN A 127 -1.75 -11.07 -2.39
CA ASN A 127 -2.76 -10.02 -2.48
C ASN A 127 -2.20 -8.62 -2.21
N LYS A 128 -2.79 -7.68 -2.93
CA LYS A 128 -2.65 -6.22 -2.88
C LYS A 128 -3.10 -5.66 -1.53
N ILE A 129 -2.36 -4.66 -1.03
CA ILE A 129 -2.69 -3.90 0.18
C ILE A 129 -3.28 -2.55 -0.23
N GLY A 130 -4.49 -2.26 0.22
CA GLY A 130 -5.08 -0.92 0.10
C GLY A 130 -6.55 -0.88 0.51
N HIS A 131 -6.85 -0.18 1.59
CA HIS A 131 -8.20 0.28 1.90
C HIS A 131 -8.15 1.68 2.53
N GLY A 132 -8.96 2.59 2.00
CA GLY A 132 -9.25 3.88 2.60
C GLY A 132 -10.44 3.71 3.53
N ASN A 133 -10.19 3.70 4.82
CA ASN A 133 -11.27 3.78 5.80
C ASN A 133 -11.75 5.23 5.95
N SER A 134 -13.01 5.43 6.32
CA SER A 134 -13.48 6.75 6.77
C SER A 134 -12.74 7.17 8.05
N VAL A 135 -12.71 8.48 8.32
CA VAL A 135 -12.09 9.04 9.55
C VAL A 135 -12.68 8.40 10.83
N ASP A 136 -13.93 7.99 10.76
CA ASP A 136 -14.70 7.47 11.89
C ASP A 136 -14.62 5.95 12.05
N TYR A 137 -13.95 5.22 11.14
CA TYR A 137 -13.70 3.79 11.29
C TYR A 137 -12.20 3.52 11.17
N ARG A 138 -11.53 3.28 12.30
CA ARG A 138 -10.06 3.24 12.34
C ARG A 138 -9.56 1.91 12.87
N PHE A 139 -8.46 1.43 12.30
CA PHE A 139 -7.72 0.30 12.83
C PHE A 139 -6.61 0.79 13.74
N VAL A 140 -6.76 0.53 15.05
CA VAL A 140 -5.93 1.13 16.10
C VAL A 140 -5.35 0.09 17.04
N ARG A 141 -4.25 0.43 17.72
CA ARG A 141 -3.71 -0.33 18.85
C ARG A 141 -4.60 -0.20 20.07
N THR A 142 -4.69 -1.27 20.84
CA THR A 142 -5.42 -1.29 22.12
C THR A 142 -4.53 -0.91 23.31
N HIS A 143 -3.20 -0.96 23.14
CA HIS A 143 -2.17 -0.74 24.18
C HIS A 143 -2.29 -1.65 25.41
N LYS A 144 -3.05 -2.74 25.29
CA LYS A 144 -3.27 -3.68 26.38
C LYS A 144 -2.06 -4.60 26.56
N THR A 145 -1.76 -4.92 27.82
CA THR A 145 -0.65 -5.81 28.22
C THR A 145 -1.13 -7.11 28.86
N ASP A 146 -2.45 -7.34 28.84
CA ASP A 146 -3.14 -8.46 29.51
C ASP A 146 -3.28 -9.71 28.62
N GLY A 147 -2.65 -9.72 27.44
CA GLY A 147 -2.75 -10.80 26.46
C GLY A 147 -4.02 -10.76 25.59
N SER A 148 -4.88 -9.75 25.74
CA SER A 148 -5.99 -9.54 24.82
C SER A 148 -5.55 -8.92 23.48
N ALA A 149 -6.46 -8.88 22.51
CA ALA A 149 -6.17 -8.43 21.14
C ALA A 149 -5.46 -7.05 21.11
N LEU A 150 -4.30 -7.01 20.43
CA LEU A 150 -3.45 -5.83 20.35
C LEU A 150 -3.97 -4.76 19.38
N LEU A 151 -4.85 -5.14 18.45
CA LEU A 151 -5.51 -4.24 17.51
C LEU A 151 -7.03 -4.37 17.61
N LYS A 152 -7.72 -3.27 17.31
CA LYS A 152 -9.17 -3.25 17.17
C LYS A 152 -9.59 -2.24 16.11
N PHE A 153 -10.74 -2.48 15.50
CA PHE A 153 -11.45 -1.41 14.83
C PHE A 153 -12.19 -0.54 15.86
N THR A 154 -12.15 0.78 15.67
CA THR A 154 -12.92 1.75 16.46
C THR A 154 -13.85 2.54 15.56
N GLY A 155 -15.05 2.77 16.08
CA GLY A 155 -16.11 3.55 15.44
C GLY A 155 -17.00 2.72 14.51
N THR A 156 -17.83 3.38 13.71
CA THR A 156 -18.90 2.71 12.96
C THR A 156 -18.44 2.40 11.55
N ARG A 157 -18.46 1.11 11.19
CA ARG A 157 -18.14 0.69 9.82
C ARG A 157 -19.12 1.35 8.84
N PRO A 158 -18.66 2.21 7.93
CA PRO A 158 -19.54 2.88 7.00
C PRO A 158 -20.05 1.90 5.94
N THR A 159 -21.31 2.06 5.54
CA THR A 159 -21.86 1.41 4.36
C THR A 159 -21.76 2.35 3.17
N TYR A 160 -21.23 1.86 2.06
CA TYR A 160 -21.12 2.65 0.82
C TYR A 160 -22.09 2.14 -0.23
N ASP A 161 -22.71 3.08 -0.93
CA ASP A 161 -23.47 2.79 -2.14
C ASP A 161 -22.52 2.22 -3.21
N GLN A 162 -22.75 0.97 -3.59
CA GLN A 162 -21.86 0.25 -4.49
C GLN A 162 -21.91 0.81 -5.92
N GLU A 163 -23.01 1.48 -6.31
CA GLU A 163 -23.20 2.06 -7.64
C GLU A 163 -22.37 3.34 -7.84
N LYS A 164 -21.92 3.97 -6.75
CA LYS A 164 -21.09 5.18 -6.78
C LYS A 164 -19.60 4.91 -7.02
N PHE A 165 -19.18 3.64 -7.00
CA PHE A 165 -17.79 3.31 -7.30
C PHE A 165 -17.52 3.40 -8.79
N VAL A 166 -16.51 4.19 -9.16
CA VAL A 166 -16.03 4.30 -10.53
C VAL A 166 -14.83 3.39 -10.77
N ASN A 167 -14.81 2.71 -11.92
CA ASN A 167 -13.67 1.90 -12.33
C ASN A 167 -12.55 2.79 -12.86
N VAL A 168 -11.33 2.60 -12.36
CA VAL A 168 -10.13 3.33 -12.78
C VAL A 168 -9.13 2.34 -13.39
N PRO A 169 -9.30 1.94 -14.67
CA PRO A 169 -8.30 1.14 -15.37
C PRO A 169 -7.06 2.00 -15.62
N ILE A 170 -5.88 1.43 -15.37
CA ILE A 170 -4.59 2.11 -15.57
C ILE A 170 -3.68 1.26 -16.44
N LYS A 171 -2.88 1.93 -17.27
CA LYS A 171 -1.82 1.30 -18.07
C LYS A 171 -0.67 0.86 -17.17
N LYS A 172 0.03 -0.21 -17.56
CA LYS A 172 1.32 -0.59 -16.95
C LYS A 172 2.27 0.62 -17.02
N GLY A 173 2.97 0.91 -15.91
CA GLY A 173 3.86 2.06 -15.80
C GLY A 173 3.21 3.36 -15.32
N SER A 174 1.88 3.40 -15.20
CA SER A 174 1.18 4.54 -14.61
C SER A 174 1.24 4.54 -13.08
N LEU A 175 1.16 5.73 -12.49
CA LEU A 175 0.99 5.96 -11.06
C LEU A 175 -0.47 6.38 -10.80
N ILE A 176 -1.10 5.77 -9.80
CA ILE A 176 -2.35 6.30 -9.23
C ILE A 176 -2.05 6.92 -7.87
N ILE A 177 -2.39 8.20 -7.72
CA ILE A 177 -2.30 8.94 -6.48
C ILE A 177 -3.68 8.88 -5.82
N ILE A 178 -3.73 8.51 -4.54
CA ILE A 178 -4.97 8.29 -3.80
C ILE A 178 -4.90 9.14 -2.53
N HIS A 179 -5.85 10.06 -2.37
CA HIS A 179 -5.98 10.86 -1.16
C HIS A 179 -6.35 9.95 0.01
N GLY A 180 -5.78 10.20 1.19
CA GLY A 180 -5.92 9.31 2.37
C GLY A 180 -7.36 9.13 2.88
N LEU A 181 -8.29 10.00 2.45
CA LEU A 181 -9.71 9.94 2.80
C LEU A 181 -10.61 9.42 1.67
N VAL A 182 -10.07 9.16 0.47
CA VAL A 182 -10.89 8.68 -0.64
C VAL A 182 -11.22 7.20 -0.43
N VAL A 183 -12.50 6.87 -0.55
CA VAL A 183 -12.97 5.49 -0.42
C VAL A 183 -12.59 4.73 -1.68
N HIS A 184 -11.82 3.66 -1.54
CA HIS A 184 -11.36 2.85 -2.65
C HIS A 184 -11.38 1.37 -2.32
N LYS A 185 -11.56 0.56 -3.37
CA LYS A 185 -11.56 -0.91 -3.32
C LYS A 185 -10.98 -1.48 -4.59
N SER A 186 -10.65 -2.76 -4.58
CA SER A 186 -10.39 -3.51 -5.81
C SER A 186 -11.08 -4.85 -5.76
N ALA A 187 -11.75 -5.22 -6.85
CA ALA A 187 -12.38 -6.54 -6.98
C ALA A 187 -11.33 -7.66 -7.11
N PRO A 188 -11.70 -8.91 -6.77
CA PRO A 188 -10.88 -10.09 -7.04
C PRO A 188 -10.44 -10.18 -8.49
N ASN A 189 -9.21 -10.63 -8.73
CA ASN A 189 -8.71 -10.85 -10.08
C ASN A 189 -9.17 -12.23 -10.59
N THR A 190 -10.14 -12.24 -11.50
CA THR A 190 -10.67 -13.48 -12.11
C THR A 190 -9.94 -13.89 -13.39
N SER A 191 -8.90 -13.16 -13.79
CA SER A 191 -8.16 -13.42 -15.03
C SER A 191 -6.97 -14.37 -14.81
N LEU A 192 -6.41 -14.87 -15.91
CA LEU A 192 -5.17 -15.65 -15.90
C LEU A 192 -3.90 -14.79 -15.74
N LYS A 193 -4.01 -13.46 -15.79
CA LYS A 193 -2.88 -12.54 -15.70
C LYS A 193 -2.83 -11.89 -14.32
N SER A 194 -1.66 -11.93 -13.68
CA SER A 194 -1.45 -11.21 -12.42
C SER A 194 -1.54 -9.70 -12.62
N ARG A 195 -2.04 -8.99 -11.60
CA ARG A 195 -2.14 -7.53 -11.57
C ARG A 195 -1.20 -6.97 -10.50
N HIS A 196 0.11 -7.08 -10.75
CA HIS A 196 1.12 -6.57 -9.83
C HIS A 196 0.98 -5.06 -9.64
N ALA A 197 1.06 -4.61 -8.39
CA ALA A 197 1.04 -3.21 -8.03
C ALA A 197 2.06 -2.98 -6.91
N TYR A 198 2.80 -1.89 -6.98
CA TYR A 198 3.62 -1.40 -5.89
C TYR A 198 2.92 -0.20 -5.25
N THR A 199 2.85 -0.18 -3.92
CA THR A 199 2.13 0.86 -3.18
C THR A 199 2.99 1.36 -2.03
N LEU A 200 3.04 2.68 -1.89
CA LEU A 200 3.62 3.35 -0.75
C LEU A 200 2.62 4.37 -0.22
N HIS A 201 2.69 4.66 1.07
CA HIS A 201 1.90 5.69 1.72
C HIS A 201 2.83 6.82 2.14
N VAL A 202 2.47 8.06 1.79
CA VAL A 202 3.22 9.27 2.16
C VAL A 202 2.39 10.05 3.16
N MET A 203 3.07 10.62 4.15
CA MET A 203 2.50 11.54 5.13
C MET A 203 3.37 12.79 5.14
N GLU A 204 2.75 13.97 5.10
CA GLU A 204 3.44 15.24 5.35
C GLU A 204 3.95 15.24 6.80
N GLY A 205 5.24 15.52 6.99
CA GLY A 205 5.85 15.53 8.32
C GLY A 205 5.73 16.89 9.02
N LYS A 206 5.70 17.98 8.25
CA LYS A 206 5.61 19.34 8.78
C LYS A 206 4.22 19.58 9.37
N ASN A 207 4.18 20.03 10.62
CA ASN A 207 2.96 20.40 11.34
C ASN A 207 1.91 19.27 11.43
N THR A 208 2.32 18.01 11.26
CA THR A 208 1.41 16.87 11.31
C THR A 208 1.92 15.88 12.35
N LYS A 209 1.04 15.40 13.23
CA LYS A 209 1.39 14.45 14.30
C LYS A 209 0.88 13.07 13.92
N TRP A 210 1.77 12.07 13.94
CA TRP A 210 1.38 10.69 13.78
C TRP A 210 0.68 10.21 15.06
N SER A 211 -0.50 9.60 14.94
CA SER A 211 -1.24 9.13 16.11
C SER A 211 -0.51 7.94 16.74
N PRO A 212 -0.27 7.95 18.07
CA PRO A 212 0.35 6.82 18.76
C PRO A 212 -0.54 5.58 18.77
N ASP A 213 -1.83 5.74 18.47
CA ASP A 213 -2.81 4.65 18.40
C ASP A 213 -2.85 3.99 17.03
N ASN A 214 -2.10 4.49 16.04
CA ASN A 214 -2.04 3.82 14.75
C ASN A 214 -1.43 2.42 14.91
N TRP A 215 -1.97 1.43 14.18
CA TRP A 215 -1.43 0.07 14.18
C TRP A 215 0.07 0.05 13.86
N TYR A 216 0.50 0.95 12.95
CA TYR A 216 1.89 1.24 12.72
C TYR A 216 2.38 2.32 13.68
N VAL A 217 3.38 1.98 14.49
CA VAL A 217 4.10 2.92 15.35
C VAL A 217 5.55 2.90 14.89
N ARG A 218 6.12 4.08 14.67
CA ARG A 218 7.55 4.21 14.37
C ARG A 218 8.32 4.20 15.69
N GLU A 219 8.91 3.08 16.08
CA GLU A 219 9.86 3.04 17.21
C GLU A 219 11.06 3.99 17.01
N PHE A 220 11.28 4.47 15.77
CA PHE A 220 12.45 5.25 15.39
C PHE A 220 12.27 6.79 15.42
N LEU A 221 11.05 7.33 15.41
CA LEU A 221 10.85 8.80 15.39
C LEU A 221 10.94 9.47 16.76
N ASP A 222 10.63 8.75 17.83
CA ASP A 222 10.76 9.30 19.20
C ASP A 222 12.22 9.68 19.54
N LYS A 223 13.20 9.14 18.81
CA LYS A 223 14.62 9.51 18.96
C LYS A 223 15.02 10.76 18.17
N ILE A 224 14.26 11.15 17.15
CA ILE A 224 14.57 12.33 16.31
C ILE A 224 13.97 13.59 16.91
N GLU A 225 12.80 13.52 17.56
CA GLU A 225 12.21 14.68 18.25
C GLU A 225 12.95 15.09 19.54
N THR A 226 13.74 14.21 20.15
CA THR A 226 14.61 14.55 21.30
C THR A 226 15.96 15.16 20.90
N ALA A 227 16.24 15.33 19.61
CA ALA A 227 17.55 15.77 19.11
C ALA A 227 17.56 17.18 18.47
N ASN A 228 16.48 17.97 18.63
CA ASN A 228 16.43 19.39 18.22
C ASN A 228 16.20 20.31 19.41
#